data_AF-A0A2T0QND3-F1
#
_entry.id   AF-A0A2T0QND3-F1
#
_cell.length_a   1.000
_cell.length_b   1.000
_cell.length_c   1.000
_cell.angle_alpha   90.00
_cell.angle_beta   90.00
_cell.angle_gamma   90.00
#
_symmetry.space_group_name_H-M   'P 1'
#
loop_
_entity.id
_entity.type
_entity.pdbx_description
1 polymer ?
#
loop_
_entity_poly.entity_id
_entity_poly.type
_entity_poly.pdbx_seq_one_letter_code
_entity_poly.pdbx_strand_id
1 'polypeptide(L)'
;MTDQPTALDRLLGAGPTADPAQEPAQQAQEPTNDVDPHEGTSDPSTASQEPQEAVEGEDDQDRTLDDEPAGAGRRNREARYRTQLREVEADRDRLAGDLEAARKTIAESLSDLRKPSALWAAGTTVADLLDEDGRVDPAKVADASKAAVEALGLARGPRPDRTQGSGDRAVDRKSMTVQDVVWADTNDPRTASPVARPNSGPSPTDQALDNLAKWLADPSRK
;
A
#
# COMPACT_ATOMS: atom_id res chain seq x y z
N MET A 1 36.36 -45.83 -16.60
CA MET A 1 37.66 -45.33 -17.09
C MET A 1 37.48 -43.83 -17.30
N THR A 2 37.68 -43.05 -16.23
CA THR A 2 38.93 -42.29 -15.91
C THR A 2 39.01 -41.05 -16.81
N ASP A 3 39.03 -39.80 -16.34
CA ASP A 3 39.40 -39.23 -15.05
C ASP A 3 38.72 -37.86 -14.87
N GLN A 4 38.39 -37.53 -13.62
CA GLN A 4 38.15 -36.15 -13.18
C GLN A 4 39.47 -35.53 -12.71
N PRO A 5 39.83 -34.30 -13.11
CA PRO A 5 40.90 -33.58 -12.44
C PRO A 5 40.35 -32.86 -11.20
N THR A 6 40.73 -33.40 -10.05
CA THR A 6 40.78 -32.72 -8.76
C THR A 6 41.85 -31.64 -8.79
N ALA A 7 41.49 -30.39 -8.48
CA ALA A 7 42.45 -29.31 -8.23
C ALA A 7 42.07 -28.58 -6.93
N LEU A 8 42.26 -29.30 -5.83
CA LEU A 8 42.56 -28.77 -4.50
C LEU A 8 43.99 -28.21 -4.53
N ASP A 9 44.18 -26.99 -5.05
CA ASP A 9 45.44 -26.25 -4.84
C ASP A 9 45.29 -24.74 -5.07
N ARG A 10 44.73 -24.04 -4.07
CA ARG A 10 44.87 -22.58 -3.95
C ARG A 10 45.05 -22.18 -2.50
N LEU A 11 46.03 -22.85 -1.90
CA LEU A 11 46.67 -22.51 -0.65
C LEU A 11 47.68 -21.37 -0.91
N LEU A 12 47.75 -20.40 0.01
CA LEU A 12 48.86 -19.44 0.23
C LEU A 12 49.11 -18.36 -0.84
N GLY A 13 48.30 -17.29 -0.79
CA GLY A 13 48.68 -15.97 -1.29
C GLY A 13 48.83 -14.99 -0.12
N ALA A 14 50.06 -14.54 0.11
CA ALA A 14 50.49 -13.63 1.17
C ALA A 14 49.66 -12.34 1.26
N GLY A 15 49.42 -11.87 2.49
CA GLY A 15 48.72 -10.62 2.75
C GLY A 15 49.59 -9.37 2.54
N PRO A 16 48.97 -8.19 2.47
CA PRO A 16 49.66 -6.93 2.72
C PRO A 16 49.54 -6.53 4.20
N THR A 17 50.70 -6.43 4.82
CA THR A 17 50.99 -5.74 6.08
C THR A 17 50.62 -4.25 5.97
N ALA A 18 49.68 -3.79 6.79
CA ALA A 18 49.49 -2.38 7.17
C ALA A 18 48.77 -2.38 8.53
N ASP A 19 49.52 -2.32 9.63
CA ASP A 19 49.95 -1.09 10.33
C ASP A 19 49.07 -0.84 11.58
N PRO A 20 49.45 -1.36 12.77
CA PRO A 20 48.75 -1.09 14.02
C PRO A 20 49.44 0.06 14.75
N ALA A 21 49.14 1.30 14.36
CA ALA A 21 49.56 2.47 15.12
C ALA A 21 48.55 3.62 14.96
N GLN A 22 47.51 3.63 15.80
CA GLN A 22 47.08 4.84 16.53
C GLN A 22 45.91 4.53 17.49
N GLU A 23 46.28 4.29 18.74
CA GLU A 23 45.50 4.72 19.90
C GLU A 23 45.39 6.25 19.90
N PRO A 24 44.18 6.80 20.00
CA PRO A 24 43.95 7.92 20.89
C PRO A 24 43.20 7.43 22.14
N ALA A 25 43.91 7.52 23.24
CA ALA A 25 43.37 7.48 24.57
C ALA A 25 42.21 8.49 24.75
N GLN A 26 41.17 8.01 25.44
CA GLN A 26 40.41 8.73 26.47
C GLN A 26 39.55 9.94 26.03
N GLN A 27 38.25 9.70 25.91
CA GLN A 27 37.28 10.42 26.73
C GLN A 27 36.00 9.60 26.91
N ALA A 28 35.91 8.95 28.08
CA ALA A 28 34.65 8.50 28.63
C ALA A 28 33.81 9.73 28.99
N GLN A 29 32.67 9.88 28.34
CA GLN A 29 31.57 10.71 28.84
C GLN A 29 30.42 9.76 29.16
N GLU A 30 30.26 9.48 30.44
CA GLU A 30 29.05 8.90 31.01
C GLU A 30 27.96 9.98 31.03
N PRO A 31 26.77 9.76 30.43
CA PRO A 31 25.62 10.59 30.76
C PRO A 31 24.98 10.04 32.05
N THR A 32 25.35 10.61 33.18
CA THR A 32 24.56 10.53 34.42
C THR A 32 23.27 11.33 34.23
N ASN A 33 22.19 10.67 33.83
CA ASN A 33 20.85 11.21 33.98
C ASN A 33 20.39 11.00 35.43
N ASP A 34 20.80 11.94 36.29
CA ASP A 34 20.10 12.28 37.53
C ASP A 34 18.71 12.81 37.14
N VAL A 35 17.68 11.99 37.32
CA VAL A 35 16.29 12.44 37.34
C VAL A 35 15.80 12.32 38.77
N ASP A 36 15.71 13.49 39.41
CA ASP A 36 15.17 13.76 40.74
C ASP A 36 13.75 13.18 40.93
N PRO A 37 13.48 12.46 42.03
CA PRO A 37 12.14 12.01 42.38
C PRO A 37 11.42 13.10 43.18
N HIS A 38 10.80 14.06 42.49
CA HIS A 38 9.82 14.92 43.15
C HIS A 38 8.46 14.21 43.22
N GLU A 39 8.16 13.73 44.43
CA GLU A 39 6.83 13.41 44.91
C GLU A 39 5.85 14.54 44.58
N GLY A 40 4.79 14.18 43.86
CA GLY A 40 3.70 15.06 43.46
C GLY A 40 2.38 14.30 43.47
N THR A 41 1.95 13.92 44.66
CA THR A 41 0.62 13.42 45.00
C THR A 41 -0.47 14.31 44.40
N SER A 42 -1.31 13.75 43.54
CA SER A 42 -2.67 14.25 43.28
C SER A 42 -3.57 13.09 42.83
N ASP A 43 -4.46 12.74 43.75
CA ASP A 43 -5.66 11.89 43.74
C ASP A 43 -6.15 11.23 42.44
N PRO A 44 -6.57 9.94 42.52
CA PRO A 44 -7.34 9.26 41.48
C PRO A 44 -8.83 9.65 41.58
N SER A 45 -9.30 10.51 40.68
CA SER A 45 -10.73 10.80 40.55
C SER A 45 -11.40 9.83 39.57
N THR A 46 -12.09 8.86 40.16
CA THR A 46 -13.05 7.93 39.56
C THR A 46 -14.28 8.62 38.97
N ALA A 47 -14.54 8.40 37.67
CA ALA A 47 -15.86 8.26 37.04
C ALA A 47 -15.65 7.75 35.59
N SER A 48 -15.73 6.44 35.33
CA SER A 48 -16.96 5.72 34.95
C SER A 48 -17.57 6.17 33.62
N GLN A 49 -17.12 5.54 32.53
CA GLN A 49 -17.99 4.99 31.48
C GLN A 49 -17.18 4.00 30.63
N GLU A 50 -17.37 2.71 30.91
CA GLU A 50 -17.09 1.60 29.98
C GLU A 50 -17.96 1.74 28.73
N PRO A 51 -17.40 1.58 27.52
CA PRO A 51 -18.04 0.82 26.48
C PRO A 51 -17.55 -0.63 26.62
N GLN A 52 -18.40 -1.49 27.18
CA GLN A 52 -18.29 -2.92 26.98
C GLN A 52 -18.67 -3.20 25.51
N GLU A 53 -17.70 -3.08 24.61
CA GLU A 53 -17.79 -3.81 23.34
C GLU A 53 -17.32 -5.23 23.59
N ALA A 54 -18.31 -6.12 23.64
CA ALA A 54 -18.15 -7.56 23.60
C ALA A 54 -17.31 -7.94 22.37
N VAL A 55 -16.02 -8.19 22.60
CA VAL A 55 -15.24 -9.01 21.69
C VAL A 55 -15.54 -10.46 22.04
N GLU A 56 -16.71 -10.91 21.56
CA GLU A 56 -17.06 -12.32 21.44
C GLU A 56 -16.19 -12.91 20.32
N GLY A 57 -14.90 -13.07 20.62
CA GLY A 57 -13.96 -13.88 19.85
C GLY A 57 -13.92 -15.27 20.42
N GLU A 58 -15.04 -16.00 20.32
CA GLU A 58 -15.06 -17.45 20.48
C GLU A 58 -14.32 -18.09 19.30
N ASP A 59 -12.99 -18.15 19.40
CA ASP A 59 -12.15 -19.01 18.54
C ASP A 59 -11.09 -19.74 19.40
N ASP A 60 -11.49 -20.13 20.62
CA ASP A 60 -10.75 -21.07 21.48
C ASP A 60 -11.44 -22.46 21.46
N GLN A 61 -12.12 -22.81 20.36
CA GLN A 61 -12.70 -24.14 20.12
C GLN A 61 -11.81 -25.01 19.22
N ASP A 62 -10.53 -25.16 19.56
CA ASP A 62 -9.81 -26.41 19.30
C ASP A 62 -8.66 -26.61 20.29
N ARG A 63 -8.97 -26.51 21.59
CA ARG A 63 -8.23 -27.24 22.61
C ARG A 63 -8.92 -28.57 22.84
N THR A 64 -8.91 -29.42 21.82
CA THR A 64 -8.86 -30.86 22.04
C THR A 64 -7.61 -31.14 22.86
N LEU A 65 -7.76 -31.12 24.19
CA LEU A 65 -6.88 -31.76 25.16
C LEU A 65 -7.04 -33.28 24.96
N ASP A 66 -6.65 -33.75 23.77
CA ASP A 66 -6.54 -35.17 23.51
C ASP A 66 -5.28 -35.67 24.22
N ASP A 67 -5.46 -36.79 24.90
CA ASP A 67 -4.56 -37.48 25.81
C ASP A 67 -3.34 -38.06 25.06
N GLU A 68 -2.53 -37.20 24.43
CA GLU A 68 -1.32 -37.57 23.71
C GLU A 68 -0.14 -37.75 24.69
N PRO A 69 0.70 -38.80 24.51
CA PRO A 69 1.77 -39.13 25.42
C PRO A 69 2.70 -37.92 25.63
N ALA A 70 3.12 -37.71 26.88
CA ALA A 70 3.71 -36.47 27.45
C ALA A 70 4.91 -35.80 26.71
N GLY A 71 5.35 -36.29 25.56
CA GLY A 71 6.36 -35.68 24.69
C GLY A 71 5.90 -35.34 23.26
N ALA A 72 4.82 -35.92 22.74
CA ALA A 72 4.40 -35.75 21.35
C ALA A 72 3.68 -34.41 21.11
N GLY A 73 2.81 -33.99 22.05
CA GLY A 73 2.12 -32.71 22.00
C GLY A 73 3.01 -31.47 22.11
N ARG A 74 4.24 -31.57 22.63
CA ARG A 74 5.19 -30.41 22.67
C ARG A 74 5.85 -30.17 21.31
N ARG A 75 6.27 -31.24 20.62
CA ARG A 75 6.90 -31.15 19.29
C ARG A 75 5.92 -30.66 18.22
N ASN A 76 4.67 -31.11 18.30
CA ASN A 76 3.61 -30.65 17.39
C ASN A 76 3.29 -29.16 17.59
N ARG A 77 3.33 -28.65 18.82
CA ARG A 77 3.14 -27.21 19.11
C ARG A 77 4.25 -26.34 18.51
N GLU A 78 5.51 -26.72 18.70
CA GLU A 78 6.64 -25.96 18.13
C GLU A 78 6.60 -25.93 16.60
N ALA A 79 6.24 -27.06 15.96
CA ALA A 79 6.07 -27.10 14.51
C ALA A 79 4.98 -26.14 14.03
N ARG A 80 3.82 -26.09 14.72
CA ARG A 80 2.73 -25.15 14.42
C ARG A 80 3.18 -23.70 14.54
N TYR A 81 3.88 -23.33 15.62
CA TYR A 81 4.36 -21.96 15.81
C TYR A 81 5.34 -21.50 14.71
N ARG A 82 6.20 -22.38 14.22
CA ARG A 82 7.10 -22.06 13.10
C ARG A 82 6.35 -21.83 11.81
N THR A 83 5.27 -22.58 11.57
CA THR A 83 4.41 -22.37 10.40
C THR A 83 3.69 -21.04 10.51
N GLN A 84 3.06 -20.76 11.65
CA GLN A 84 2.36 -19.49 11.91
C GLN A 84 3.29 -18.28 11.76
N LEU A 85 4.53 -18.36 12.26
CA LEU A 85 5.50 -17.27 12.10
C LEU A 85 5.78 -16.97 10.62
N ARG A 86 5.99 -18.00 9.80
CA ARG A 86 6.24 -17.83 8.36
C ARG A 86 5.01 -17.32 7.62
N GLU A 87 3.82 -17.77 8.01
CA GLU A 87 2.56 -17.28 7.45
C GLU A 87 2.39 -15.78 7.73
N VAL A 88 2.63 -15.34 8.97
CA VAL A 88 2.57 -13.93 9.36
C VAL A 88 3.63 -13.09 8.62
N GLU A 89 4.86 -13.59 8.50
CA GLU A 89 5.91 -12.92 7.72
C GLU A 89 5.53 -12.78 6.24
N ALA A 90 4.98 -13.84 5.64
CA ALA A 90 4.50 -13.83 4.26
C ALA A 90 3.33 -12.85 4.07
N ASP A 91 2.38 -12.81 5.01
CA ASP A 91 1.27 -11.87 4.99
C ASP A 91 1.72 -10.42 5.12
N ARG A 92 2.69 -10.15 6.01
CA ARG A 92 3.29 -8.82 6.14
C ARG A 92 3.94 -8.39 4.83
N ASP A 93 4.73 -9.25 4.21
CA ASP A 93 5.44 -8.94 2.98
C ASP A 93 4.46 -8.75 1.81
N ARG A 94 3.38 -9.54 1.76
CA ARG A 94 2.28 -9.35 0.80
C ARG A 94 1.60 -8.00 0.98
N LEU A 95 1.21 -7.65 2.20
CA LEU A 95 0.56 -6.36 2.50
C LEU A 95 1.48 -5.18 2.21
N ALA A 96 2.78 -5.31 2.48
CA ALA A 96 3.76 -4.30 2.12
C ALA A 96 3.82 -4.08 0.60
N GLY A 97 3.83 -5.16 -0.19
CA GLY A 97 3.77 -5.09 -1.65
C GLY A 97 2.47 -4.47 -2.18
N ASP A 98 1.32 -4.85 -1.62
CA ASP A 98 0.01 -4.31 -2.00
C ASP A 98 -0.07 -2.80 -1.73
N LEU A 99 0.44 -2.36 -0.57
CA LEU A 99 0.47 -0.97 -0.17
C LEU A 99 1.45 -0.15 -1.04
N GLU A 100 2.61 -0.70 -1.41
CA GLU A 100 3.53 -0.06 -2.35
C GLU A 100 2.87 0.12 -3.73
N ALA A 101 2.20 -0.92 -4.25
CA ALA A 101 1.49 -0.86 -5.52
C ALA A 101 0.34 0.17 -5.52
N ALA A 102 -0.41 0.25 -4.41
CA ALA A 102 -1.47 1.25 -4.23
C ALA A 102 -0.89 2.66 -4.23
N ARG A 103 0.19 2.91 -3.46
CA ARG A 103 0.88 4.21 -3.42
C ARG A 103 1.43 4.61 -4.79
N LYS A 104 2.01 3.66 -5.52
CA LYS A 104 2.49 3.86 -6.89
C LYS A 104 1.37 4.34 -7.81
N THR A 105 0.21 3.69 -7.75
CA THR A 105 -0.98 4.05 -8.53
C THR A 105 -1.50 5.45 -8.16
N ILE A 106 -1.49 5.80 -6.88
CA ILE A 106 -1.88 7.14 -6.40
C ILE A 106 -0.91 8.19 -6.91
N ALA A 107 0.40 7.96 -6.81
CA ALA A 107 1.42 8.88 -7.31
C ALA A 107 1.30 9.09 -8.84
N GLU A 108 1.03 8.02 -9.60
CA GLU A 108 0.77 8.11 -11.03
C GLU A 108 -0.48 8.95 -11.34
N SER A 109 -1.56 8.78 -10.58
CA SER A 109 -2.81 9.54 -10.70
C SER A 109 -2.63 11.03 -10.39
N LEU A 110 -1.77 11.36 -9.43
CA LEU A 110 -1.44 12.75 -9.06
C LEU A 110 -0.45 13.41 -10.03
N SER A 111 0.22 12.64 -10.89
CA SER A 111 1.19 13.18 -11.85
C SER A 111 0.50 13.86 -13.03
N ASP A 112 0.92 15.08 -13.37
CA ASP A 112 0.46 15.82 -14.57
C ASP A 112 1.13 15.32 -15.87
N LEU A 113 1.72 14.13 -15.85
CA LEU A 113 2.47 13.56 -16.95
C LEU A 113 1.53 12.90 -17.96
N ARG A 114 1.82 13.06 -19.26
CA ARG A 114 1.12 12.29 -20.31
C ARG A 114 1.35 10.78 -20.20
N LYS A 115 2.49 10.39 -19.62
CA LYS A 115 2.87 9.01 -19.34
C LYS A 115 3.33 8.94 -17.88
N PRO A 116 2.45 8.55 -16.94
CA PRO A 116 2.78 8.48 -15.52
C PRO A 116 3.96 7.54 -15.23
N SER A 117 4.13 6.49 -16.04
CA SER A 117 5.25 5.56 -15.93
C SER A 117 6.63 6.22 -16.14
N ALA A 118 6.68 7.42 -16.73
CA ALA A 118 7.90 8.20 -16.86
C ALA A 118 8.49 8.62 -15.51
N LEU A 119 7.67 8.73 -14.47
CA LEU A 119 8.11 9.07 -13.12
C LEU A 119 9.09 8.02 -12.58
N TRP A 120 8.76 6.74 -12.76
CA TRP A 120 9.61 5.62 -12.35
C TRP A 120 10.81 5.42 -13.27
N ALA A 121 10.65 5.69 -14.57
CA ALA A 121 11.76 5.61 -15.52
C ALA A 121 12.84 6.66 -15.28
N ALA A 122 12.49 7.79 -14.64
CA ALA A 122 13.43 8.81 -14.20
C ALA A 122 14.22 8.41 -12.93
N GLY A 123 13.94 7.25 -12.35
CA GLY A 123 14.63 6.75 -11.16
C GLY A 123 14.03 7.20 -9.83
N THR A 124 12.88 7.89 -9.83
CA THR A 124 12.17 8.24 -8.61
C THR A 124 11.61 6.99 -7.94
N THR A 125 11.75 6.88 -6.62
CA THR A 125 11.19 5.78 -5.84
C THR A 125 9.94 6.22 -5.08
N VAL A 126 9.11 5.27 -4.61
CA VAL A 126 7.90 5.61 -3.83
C VAL A 126 8.28 6.36 -2.55
N ALA A 127 9.39 6.00 -1.91
CA ALA A 127 9.86 6.62 -0.67
C ALA A 127 10.16 8.12 -0.82
N ASP A 128 10.68 8.54 -1.98
CA ASP A 128 10.99 9.95 -2.25
C ASP A 128 9.74 10.83 -2.34
N LEU A 129 8.58 10.22 -2.56
CA LEU A 129 7.29 10.88 -2.77
C LEU A 129 6.42 10.91 -1.51
N LEU A 130 6.90 10.33 -0.40
CA LEU A 130 6.13 10.29 0.84
C LEU A 130 6.37 11.52 1.71
N ASP A 131 5.35 11.93 2.44
CA ASP A 131 5.45 12.88 3.55
C ASP A 131 5.92 12.18 4.84
N GLU A 132 6.00 12.94 5.93
CA GLU A 132 6.38 12.46 7.26
C GLU A 132 5.38 11.44 7.83
N ASP A 133 4.14 11.48 7.37
CA ASP A 133 3.08 10.54 7.76
C ASP A 133 3.06 9.27 6.88
N GLY A 134 3.95 9.17 5.88
CA GLY A 134 4.00 8.06 4.94
C GLY A 134 2.86 8.05 3.91
N ARG A 135 2.21 9.19 3.65
CA ARG A 135 1.25 9.39 2.55
C ARG A 135 1.95 10.01 1.36
N VAL A 136 1.37 9.84 0.16
CA VAL A 136 1.92 10.42 -1.06
C VAL A 136 1.70 11.94 -1.04
N ASP A 137 2.79 12.70 -1.08
CA ASP A 137 2.77 14.16 -1.11
C ASP A 137 2.61 14.68 -2.55
N PRO A 138 1.51 15.37 -2.89
CA PRO A 138 1.30 15.93 -4.22
C PRO A 138 2.38 16.92 -4.65
N ALA A 139 2.98 17.68 -3.72
CA ALA A 139 4.01 18.65 -4.04
C ALA A 139 5.29 17.95 -4.52
N LYS A 140 5.73 16.91 -3.80
CA LYS A 140 6.87 16.07 -4.19
C LYS A 140 6.62 15.35 -5.51
N VAL A 141 5.40 14.85 -5.75
CA VAL A 141 5.02 14.24 -7.03
C VAL A 141 5.11 15.25 -8.17
N ALA A 142 4.66 16.49 -7.98
CA ALA A 142 4.74 17.54 -8.99
C ALA A 142 6.20 17.90 -9.33
N ASP A 143 7.07 17.98 -8.33
CA ASP A 143 8.49 18.27 -8.54
C ASP A 143 9.23 17.11 -9.19
N ALA A 144 8.97 15.88 -8.76
CA ALA A 144 9.48 14.67 -9.41
C ALA A 144 9.00 14.58 -10.87
N SER A 145 7.76 14.95 -11.15
CA SER A 145 7.22 14.98 -12.51
C SER A 145 7.98 15.98 -13.41
N LYS A 146 8.32 17.16 -12.89
CA LYS A 146 9.14 18.15 -13.64
C LYS A 146 10.55 17.58 -13.90
N ALA A 147 11.18 17.01 -12.88
CA ALA A 147 12.50 16.39 -13.01
C ALA A 147 12.50 15.25 -14.03
N ALA A 148 11.45 14.41 -14.03
CA ALA A 148 11.29 13.33 -15.00
C ALA A 148 11.13 13.85 -16.43
N VAL A 149 10.38 14.95 -16.63
CA VAL A 149 10.24 15.61 -17.93
C VAL A 149 11.59 16.10 -18.46
N GLU A 150 12.39 16.72 -17.61
CA GLU A 150 13.72 17.22 -17.96
C GLU A 150 14.69 16.07 -18.24
N ALA A 151 14.75 15.07 -17.37
CA ALA A 151 15.67 13.94 -17.49
C ALA A 151 15.40 13.08 -18.73
N LEU A 152 14.13 12.84 -19.06
CA LEU A 152 13.73 11.99 -20.18
C LEU A 152 13.55 12.77 -21.49
N GLY A 153 13.80 14.09 -21.49
CA GLY A 153 13.60 14.93 -22.66
C GLY A 153 12.16 14.90 -23.18
N LEU A 154 11.19 14.65 -22.29
CA LEU A 154 9.75 14.67 -22.61
C LEU A 154 9.27 16.12 -22.71
N ALA A 155 10.00 16.95 -23.45
CA ALA A 155 9.63 18.32 -23.72
C ALA A 155 8.17 18.33 -24.19
N ARG A 156 7.37 19.24 -23.63
CA ARG A 156 6.03 19.52 -24.13
C ARG A 156 6.18 19.88 -25.60
N GLY A 157 5.93 18.91 -26.49
CA GLY A 157 5.92 19.15 -27.92
C GLY A 157 5.04 20.36 -28.23
N PRO A 158 5.31 21.09 -29.33
CA PRO A 158 4.55 22.28 -29.68
C PRO A 158 3.08 21.94 -29.57
N ARG A 159 2.36 22.65 -28.68
CA ARG A 159 0.93 22.46 -28.52
C ARG A 159 0.34 22.65 -29.92
N PRO A 160 -0.37 21.67 -30.49
CA PRO A 160 -0.98 21.85 -31.79
C PRO A 160 -1.83 23.11 -31.71
N ASP A 161 -1.49 24.06 -32.57
CA ASP A 161 -2.18 25.33 -32.63
C ASP A 161 -3.65 25.04 -32.88
N ARG A 162 -4.52 25.42 -31.94
CA ARG A 162 -5.97 25.18 -32.06
C ARG A 162 -6.58 25.90 -33.27
N THR A 163 -5.86 26.85 -33.86
CA THR A 163 -6.25 27.53 -35.09
C THR A 163 -5.93 26.69 -36.34
N GLN A 164 -4.96 25.75 -36.27
CA GLN A 164 -4.72 24.78 -37.33
C GLN A 164 -5.80 23.68 -37.32
N GLY A 165 -6.72 23.74 -38.28
CA GLY A 165 -7.85 22.81 -38.42
C GLY A 165 -9.21 23.44 -38.15
N SER A 166 -9.25 24.63 -37.56
CA SER A 166 -10.43 25.50 -37.52
C SER A 166 -10.56 26.26 -38.84
N GLY A 167 -10.55 25.54 -39.98
CA GLY A 167 -10.74 26.17 -41.28
C GLY A 167 -12.07 26.92 -41.28
N ASP A 168 -11.99 28.25 -41.36
CA ASP A 168 -13.03 29.22 -41.75
C ASP A 168 -14.49 28.74 -41.71
N ARG A 169 -14.92 28.18 -40.58
CA ARG A 169 -16.33 28.27 -40.19
C ARG A 169 -16.53 29.62 -39.52
N ALA A 170 -16.15 30.68 -40.23
CA ALA A 170 -16.94 31.89 -40.24
C ALA A 170 -18.31 31.51 -40.79
N VAL A 171 -19.09 30.79 -39.99
CA VAL A 171 -20.54 30.83 -40.13
C VAL A 171 -20.88 32.29 -39.89
N ASP A 172 -21.17 32.94 -41.01
CA ASP A 172 -21.66 34.28 -41.14
C ASP A 172 -22.91 34.41 -40.26
N ARG A 173 -22.71 34.64 -38.97
CA ARG A 173 -23.77 34.72 -37.96
C ARG A 173 -24.47 36.09 -38.00
N LYS A 174 -24.44 36.75 -39.16
CA LYS A 174 -24.98 38.08 -39.41
C LYS A 174 -26.45 38.06 -39.84
N SER A 175 -27.10 36.91 -39.83
CA SER A 175 -28.54 36.79 -40.14
C SER A 175 -29.29 35.78 -39.26
N MET A 176 -28.94 35.66 -37.97
CA MET A 176 -29.78 34.92 -37.02
C MET A 176 -30.43 35.91 -36.08
N THR A 177 -31.66 36.29 -36.42
CA THR A 177 -32.49 37.19 -35.64
C THR A 177 -32.75 36.59 -34.26
N VAL A 178 -32.95 37.47 -33.28
CA VAL A 178 -33.22 37.15 -31.87
C VAL A 178 -34.48 36.26 -31.67
N GLN A 179 -35.28 36.02 -32.71
CA GLN A 179 -36.50 35.22 -32.64
C GLN A 179 -36.29 33.71 -32.86
N ASP A 180 -35.16 33.25 -33.44
CA ASP A 180 -34.93 31.81 -33.70
C ASP A 180 -34.10 31.09 -32.62
N VAL A 181 -33.56 31.82 -31.63
CA VAL A 181 -32.71 31.24 -30.56
C VAL A 181 -33.51 30.78 -29.33
N VAL A 182 -34.83 31.02 -29.30
CA VAL A 182 -35.65 30.86 -28.08
C VAL A 182 -36.45 29.53 -28.01
N TRP A 183 -36.39 28.64 -29.02
CA TRP A 183 -37.23 27.43 -29.04
C TRP A 183 -36.50 26.08 -29.23
N ALA A 184 -35.17 26.02 -29.15
CA ALA A 184 -34.42 24.79 -29.46
C ALA A 184 -33.77 24.05 -28.27
N ASP A 185 -33.90 24.53 -27.02
CA ASP A 185 -33.04 24.05 -25.91
C ASP A 185 -33.74 23.29 -24.77
N THR A 186 -35.02 22.92 -24.88
CA THR A 186 -35.72 22.27 -23.75
C THR A 186 -36.43 20.95 -24.03
N ASN A 187 -36.34 20.38 -25.24
CA ASN A 187 -37.06 19.13 -25.51
C ASN A 187 -36.36 18.20 -26.53
N ASP A 188 -35.10 17.84 -26.27
CA ASP A 188 -34.47 16.73 -26.99
C ASP A 188 -34.72 15.40 -26.25
N PRO A 189 -35.59 14.50 -26.76
CA PRO A 189 -35.85 13.20 -26.13
C PRO A 189 -34.69 12.20 -26.27
N ARG A 190 -33.57 12.57 -26.92
CA ARG A 190 -32.41 11.67 -27.08
C ARG A 190 -31.42 11.66 -25.92
N THR A 191 -31.58 12.53 -24.92
CA THR A 191 -30.77 12.52 -23.69
C THR A 191 -31.41 11.74 -22.54
N ALA A 192 -32.58 11.12 -22.75
CA ALA A 192 -33.11 10.11 -21.84
C ALA A 192 -32.25 8.85 -21.91
N SER A 193 -31.05 8.91 -21.33
CA SER A 193 -30.29 7.72 -21.00
C SER A 193 -31.18 6.84 -20.13
N PRO A 194 -31.38 5.56 -20.48
CA PRO A 194 -32.05 4.63 -19.58
C PRO A 194 -31.22 4.63 -18.29
N VAL A 195 -31.79 5.13 -17.20
CA VAL A 195 -31.28 4.87 -15.86
C VAL A 195 -31.29 3.35 -15.72
N ALA A 196 -30.14 2.75 -16.00
CA ALA A 196 -29.89 1.36 -15.71
C ALA A 196 -30.12 1.21 -14.21
N ARG A 197 -31.27 0.63 -13.86
CA ARG A 197 -31.52 0.23 -12.48
C ARG A 197 -30.32 -0.59 -12.05
N PRO A 198 -29.61 -0.20 -10.96
CA PRO A 198 -28.55 -1.05 -10.45
C PRO A 198 -29.18 -2.42 -10.21
N ASN A 199 -28.58 -3.43 -10.80
CA ASN A 199 -28.94 -4.81 -10.57
C ASN A 199 -28.70 -5.06 -9.07
N SER A 200 -29.75 -4.92 -8.25
CA SER A 200 -29.76 -5.33 -6.85
C SER A 200 -29.64 -6.84 -6.82
N GLY A 201 -28.42 -7.33 -6.97
CA GLY A 201 -28.06 -8.64 -6.49
C GLY A 201 -28.36 -8.72 -4.99
N PRO A 202 -28.58 -9.94 -4.46
CA PRO A 202 -28.76 -10.14 -3.03
C PRO A 202 -27.60 -9.47 -2.30
N SER A 203 -27.93 -8.72 -1.25
CA SER A 203 -26.91 -8.06 -0.44
C SER A 203 -25.94 -9.12 0.11
N PRO A 204 -24.65 -8.80 0.32
CA PRO A 204 -23.70 -9.75 0.90
C PRO A 204 -24.18 -10.34 2.24
N THR A 205 -25.02 -9.59 2.97
CA THR A 205 -25.74 -10.04 4.16
C THR A 205 -26.77 -11.14 3.87
N ASP A 206 -27.50 -11.07 2.76
CA ASP A 206 -28.47 -12.12 2.39
C ASP A 206 -27.77 -13.44 2.01
N GLN A 207 -26.59 -13.37 1.39
CA GLN A 207 -25.81 -14.58 1.07
C GLN A 207 -25.23 -15.27 2.31
N ALA A 208 -24.89 -14.51 3.35
CA ALA A 208 -24.38 -15.07 4.61
C ALA A 208 -25.46 -15.87 5.34
N LEU A 209 -26.70 -15.38 5.36
CA LEU A 209 -27.84 -16.04 6.01
C LEU A 209 -28.21 -17.36 5.31
N ASP A 210 -28.18 -17.39 3.97
CA ASP A 210 -28.44 -18.61 3.20
C ASP A 210 -27.36 -19.69 3.41
N ASN A 211 -26.11 -19.29 3.57
CA ASN A 211 -25.02 -20.21 3.86
C ASN A 211 -25.09 -20.77 5.30
N LEU A 212 -25.49 -19.94 6.28
CA LEU A 212 -25.69 -20.37 7.66
C LEU A 212 -26.86 -21.35 7.79
N ALA A 213 -27.97 -21.10 7.08
CA ALA A 213 -29.12 -22.00 7.05
C ALA A 213 -28.77 -23.36 6.43
N LYS A 214 -27.96 -23.38 5.35
CA LYS A 214 -27.44 -24.63 4.77
C LYS A 214 -26.51 -25.38 5.71
N TRP A 215 -25.69 -24.67 6.47
CA TRP A 215 -24.79 -25.29 7.44
C TRP A 215 -25.54 -25.94 8.61
N LEU A 216 -26.59 -25.29 9.13
CA LEU A 216 -27.42 -25.82 10.21
C LEU A 216 -28.28 -27.03 9.79
N ALA A 217 -28.59 -27.17 8.51
CA ALA A 217 -29.46 -28.21 7.98
C ALA A 217 -28.74 -29.50 7.56
N ASP A 218 -27.41 -29.58 7.66
CA ASP A 218 -26.64 -30.80 7.34
C ASP A 218 -26.40 -31.65 8.62
N PRO A 219 -27.20 -32.72 8.84
CA PRO A 219 -27.06 -33.57 10.02
C PRO A 219 -25.80 -34.44 9.99
N SER A 220 -25.04 -34.47 8.89
CA SER A 220 -23.83 -35.28 8.75
C SER A 220 -22.60 -34.68 9.43
N ARG A 221 -22.74 -33.48 10.04
CA ARG A 221 -21.67 -32.75 10.73
C ARG A 221 -21.76 -32.79 12.26
N LYS A 222 -22.68 -33.56 12.83
CA LYS A 222 -22.78 -33.81 14.29
C LYS A 222 -22.12 -35.12 14.67
#